data_AF-C0DWQ4-F1
#
_entry.id   AF-C0DWQ4-F1
#
_cell.length_a   1.000
_cell.length_b   1.000
_cell.length_c   1.000
_cell.angle_alpha   90.00
_cell.angle_beta   90.00
_cell.angle_gamma   90.00
#
_symmetry.space_group_name_H-M   'P 1'
#
loop_
_entity.id
_entity.type
_entity.pdbx_description
1 polymer ?
#
loop_
_entity_poly.entity_id
_entity_poly.type
_entity_poly.pdbx_seq_one_letter_code
_entity_poly.pdbx_strand_id
1 'polypeptide(L)' 'MKAGQYAYRDRRQRKRQFRQLWIARINAGARQHGLSYSKFMNGLKRAAIELDRKVLADLAVFDKAAFAQLVEKAKAALA' A
#
# COMPACT_ATOMS: atom_id res chain seq x y z
N MET A 1 6.22 -0.64 36.66
CA MET A 1 5.59 -1.71 35.85
C MET A 1 4.79 -1.26 34.61
N LYS A 2 4.51 0.04 34.38
CA LYS A 2 3.75 0.49 33.18
C LYS A 2 4.52 0.38 31.85
N ALA A 3 5.84 0.56 31.85
CA ALA A 3 6.66 0.54 30.63
C ALA A 3 6.58 -0.79 29.86
N GLY A 4 6.63 -1.94 30.56
CA GLY A 4 6.54 -3.26 29.92
C GLY A 4 5.16 -3.54 29.30
N GLN A 5 4.09 -3.06 29.92
CA GLN A 5 2.72 -3.18 29.40
C GLN A 5 2.54 -2.37 28.10
N TYR A 6 3.05 -1.13 28.08
CA TYR A 6 3.05 -0.31 26.86
C TYR A 6 3.92 -0.92 25.77
N ALA A 7 5.12 -1.40 26.09
CA ALA A 7 5.98 -2.07 25.11
C ALA A 7 5.29 -3.28 24.46
N TYR A 8 4.57 -4.11 25.23
CA TYR A 8 3.82 -5.24 24.70
C TYR A 8 2.66 -4.80 23.78
N ARG A 9 1.88 -3.81 24.21
CA ARG A 9 0.79 -3.22 23.41
C ARG A 9 1.33 -2.64 22.10
N ASP A 10 2.40 -1.86 22.17
CA ASP A 10 2.92 -1.06 21.07
C ASP A 10 3.58 -1.94 20.00
N ARG A 11 4.10 -3.12 20.35
CA ARG A 11 4.51 -4.12 19.34
C ARG A 11 3.38 -4.53 18.40
N ARG A 12 2.15 -4.66 18.93
CA ARG A 12 0.95 -4.96 18.12
C ARG A 12 0.47 -3.72 17.37
N GLN A 13 0.51 -2.55 18.02
CA GLN A 13 0.07 -1.28 17.43
C GLN A 13 0.97 -0.83 16.27
N ARG A 14 2.29 -1.02 16.39
CA ARG A 14 3.28 -0.69 15.37
C ARG A 14 2.96 -1.33 14.03
N LYS A 15 2.53 -2.60 14.02
CA LYS A 15 2.11 -3.31 12.80
C LYS A 15 0.92 -2.63 12.11
N ARG A 16 -0.03 -2.12 12.90
CA ARG A 16 -1.21 -1.40 12.40
C ARG A 16 -0.84 -0.01 11.88
N GLN A 17 0.00 0.71 12.63
CA GLN A 17 0.50 2.04 12.25
C GLN A 17 1.26 2.00 10.91
N PHE A 18 2.18 1.04 10.74
CA PHE A 18 2.90 0.89 9.47
C PHE A 18 1.95 0.53 8.32
N ARG A 19 0.99 -0.37 8.55
CA ARG A 19 0.00 -0.70 7.52
C ARG A 19 -0.82 0.52 7.12
N GLN A 20 -1.24 1.35 8.07
CA GLN A 20 -1.95 2.59 7.80
C GLN A 20 -1.09 3.58 7.00
N LEU A 21 0.18 3.75 7.37
CA LEU A 21 1.13 4.59 6.64
C LEU A 21 1.33 4.11 5.19
N TRP A 22 1.51 2.80 4.98
CA TRP A 22 1.66 2.24 3.63
C TRP A 22 0.42 2.48 2.77
N ILE A 23 -0.79 2.30 3.34
CA ILE A 23 -2.04 2.59 2.63
C ILE A 23 -2.12 4.06 2.22
N ALA A 24 -1.73 4.98 3.11
CA ALA A 24 -1.72 6.41 2.81
C ALA A 24 -0.75 6.75 1.65
N ARG A 25 0.46 6.18 1.67
CA ARG A 25 1.46 6.35 0.60
C ARG A 25 0.97 5.81 -0.74
N ILE A 26 0.43 4.58 -0.76
CA ILE A 26 -0.12 3.97 -1.97
C ILE A 26 -1.30 4.80 -2.49
N ASN A 27 -2.18 5.28 -1.61
CA ASN A 27 -3.32 6.10 -2.02
C ASN A 27 -2.88 7.43 -2.66
N ALA A 28 -1.83 8.07 -2.13
CA ALA A 28 -1.26 9.26 -2.74
C ALA A 28 -0.70 8.96 -4.14
N GLY A 29 0.09 7.89 -4.29
CA GLY A 29 0.63 7.47 -5.59
C GLY A 29 -0.48 7.09 -6.59
N ALA A 30 -1.44 6.26 -6.19
CA ALA A 30 -2.54 5.84 -7.05
C ALA A 30 -3.39 7.01 -7.54
N ARG A 31 -3.64 8.01 -6.66
CA ARG A 31 -4.39 9.23 -7.02
C ARG A 31 -3.68 10.07 -8.06
N GLN A 32 -2.35 10.15 -8.04
CA GLN A 32 -1.58 10.85 -9.08
C GLN A 32 -1.81 10.24 -10.48
N HIS A 33 -2.18 8.97 -10.54
CA HIS A 33 -2.49 8.25 -11.78
C HIS A 33 -4.01 8.08 -12.03
N GLY A 34 -4.86 8.82 -11.30
CA GLY A 34 -6.32 8.83 -11.51
C GLY A 34 -7.08 7.65 -10.90
N LEU A 35 -6.47 6.87 -9.99
CA LEU A 35 -7.11 5.73 -9.33
C LEU A 35 -7.25 5.95 -7.82
N SER A 36 -8.33 5.43 -7.25
CA SER A 36 -8.44 5.30 -5.79
C SER A 36 -7.68 4.06 -5.30
N TYR A 37 -7.21 4.08 -4.06
CA TYR A 37 -6.59 2.90 -3.43
C TYR A 37 -7.47 1.64 -3.52
N SER A 38 -8.79 1.76 -3.30
CA SER A 38 -9.71 0.62 -3.36
C SER A 38 -9.77 0.00 -4.75
N LYS A 39 -9.87 0.83 -5.80
CA LYS A 39 -9.85 0.37 -7.19
C LYS A 39 -8.49 -0.23 -7.53
N PHE A 40 -7.39 0.43 -7.20
CA PHE A 40 -6.03 -0.07 -7.44
C PHE A 40 -5.80 -1.45 -6.82
N MET A 41 -6.13 -1.64 -5.54
CA MET A 41 -5.98 -2.95 -4.88
C MET A 41 -6.88 -4.02 -5.48
N ASN A 42 -8.09 -3.66 -5.92
CA ASN A 42 -8.97 -4.59 -6.63
C ASN A 42 -8.38 -5.00 -8.00
N GLY A 43 -7.85 -4.03 -8.75
CA GLY A 43 -7.18 -4.27 -10.04
C GLY A 43 -5.97 -5.17 -9.90
N LEU A 44 -5.11 -4.93 -8.89
CA LEU A 44 -3.97 -5.81 -8.60
C LEU A 44 -4.42 -7.25 -8.27
N LYS A 45 -5.50 -7.42 -7.50
CA LYS A 45 -6.05 -8.74 -7.19
C LYS A 45 -6.60 -9.43 -8.44
N ARG A 46 -7.30 -8.72 -9.31
CA ARG A 46 -7.80 -9.24 -10.60
C ARG A 46 -6.66 -9.60 -11.56
N ALA A 47 -5.57 -8.85 -11.52
CA ALA A 47 -4.34 -9.13 -12.28
C ALA A 47 -3.47 -10.26 -11.68
N ALA A 48 -3.92 -10.92 -10.60
CA ALA A 48 -3.17 -11.93 -9.85
C ALA A 48 -1.79 -11.45 -9.35
N ILE A 49 -1.65 -10.16 -9.07
CA ILE A 49 -0.41 -9.56 -8.53
C ILE A 49 -0.47 -9.58 -7.01
N GLU A 50 0.25 -10.52 -6.39
CA GLU A 50 0.34 -10.68 -4.93
C GLU A 50 1.48 -9.84 -4.34
N LEU A 51 1.41 -8.51 -4.50
CA LEU A 51 2.36 -7.60 -3.88
C LEU A 51 1.87 -7.08 -2.53
N ASP A 52 2.78 -7.11 -1.55
CA ASP A 52 2.53 -6.57 -0.23
C ASP A 52 2.51 -5.04 -0.19
N ARG A 53 1.73 -4.49 0.73
CA ARG A 53 1.57 -3.04 0.91
C ARG A 53 2.87 -2.34 1.29
N LYS A 54 3.79 -3.02 1.97
CA LYS A 54 5.11 -2.49 2.28
C LYS A 54 5.86 -2.18 1.00
N VAL A 55 5.99 -3.18 0.12
CA VAL A 55 6.70 -3.06 -1.16
C VAL A 55 6.01 -2.06 -2.06
N LEU A 56 4.68 -2.10 -2.17
CA LEU A 56 3.92 -1.13 -2.96
C LEU A 56 4.12 0.32 -2.48
N ALA A 57 4.18 0.54 -1.17
CA ALA A 57 4.40 1.86 -0.60
C ALA A 57 5.84 2.35 -0.81
N ASP A 58 6.83 1.45 -0.77
CA ASP A 58 8.22 1.79 -1.07
C ASP A 58 8.41 2.10 -2.55
N LEU A 59 7.82 1.30 -3.45
CA LEU A 59 7.79 1.57 -4.90
C LEU A 59 7.15 2.92 -5.21
N ALA A 60 6.01 3.24 -4.58
CA ALA A 60 5.34 4.53 -4.77
C ALA A 60 6.22 5.75 -4.41
N VAL A 61 7.22 5.58 -3.53
CA VAL A 61 8.13 6.65 -3.10
C VAL A 61 9.42 6.66 -3.91
N PHE A 62 10.08 5.51 -4.04
CA PHE A 62 11.43 5.41 -4.61
C PHE A 62 11.43 5.21 -6.12
N ASP A 63 10.45 4.50 -6.66
CA ASP A 63 10.37 4.18 -8.09
C ASP A 63 8.97 4.43 -8.65
N LYS A 64 8.75 5.70 -8.98
CA LYS A 64 7.49 6.16 -9.58
C LYS A 64 7.23 5.53 -10.95
N ALA A 65 8.28 5.16 -11.70
CA ALA A 65 8.13 4.57 -13.02
C ALA A 65 7.60 3.14 -12.91
N ALA A 66 8.18 2.32 -12.03
CA ALA A 66 7.67 0.98 -11.75
C ALA A 66 6.26 1.02 -11.15
N PHE A 67 5.98 1.96 -10.23
CA PHE A 67 4.65 2.15 -9.68
C PHE A 67 3.62 2.51 -10.75
N ALA A 68 3.96 3.39 -11.71
CA ALA A 68 3.09 3.74 -12.82
C ALA A 68 2.72 2.52 -13.67
N GLN A 69 3.68 1.64 -13.98
CA GLN A 69 3.41 0.40 -14.72
C GLN A 69 2.45 -0.53 -13.96
N LEU A 70 2.59 -0.65 -12.64
CA LEU A 70 1.66 -1.42 -11.81
C LEU A 70 0.26 -0.82 -11.84
N VAL A 71 0.15 0.51 -11.83
CA VAL A 71 -1.13 1.20 -11.93
C VAL A 71 -1.79 0.94 -13.28
N GLU A 72 -1.05 0.99 -14.38
CA GLU A 72 -1.59 0.68 -15.71
C GLU A 72 -2.04 -0.79 -15.81
N LYS A 73 -1.27 -1.74 -15.29
CA LYS A 73 -1.71 -3.15 -15.19
C LYS A 73 -3.00 -3.29 -14.37
N ALA A 74 -3.10 -2.56 -13.24
CA ALA A 74 -4.30 -2.56 -12.42
C ALA A 74 -5.50 -1.94 -13.14
N LYS A 75 -5.32 -0.89 -13.96
CA LYS A 75 -6.38 -0.31 -14.80
C LYS A 75 -6.84 -1.30 -15.85
N ALA A 76 -5.90 -1.93 -16.57
CA ALA A 76 -6.20 -2.90 -17.61
C ALA A 76 -7.00 -4.09 -17.08
N ALA A 77 -6.72 -4.55 -15.86
CA ALA A 77 -7.48 -5.62 -15.22
C ALA A 77 -8.83 -5.18 -14.62
N LEU A 78 -9.10 -3.88 -14.53
CA LEU A 78 -10.38 -3.34 -14.06
C LEU A 78 -11.37 -3.06 -15.18
N ALA A 79 -10.85 -2.68 -16.37
CA ALA A 79 -11.60 -2.64 -17.62
C ALA A 79 -12.23 -4.02 -17.93
#